data_AF-A0A0G2E8K4-F1
#
_entry.id   AF-A0A0G2E8K4-F1
#
_cell.length_a   1.000
_cell.length_b   1.000
_cell.length_c   1.000
_cell.angle_alpha   90.00
_cell.angle_beta   90.00
_cell.angle_gamma   90.00
#
_symmetry.space_group_name_H-M   'P 1'
#
loop_
_entity.id
_entity.type
_entity.pdbx_description
1 polymer ?
#
loop_
_entity_poly.entity_id
_entity_poly.type
_entity_poly.pdbx_seq_one_letter_code
_entity_poly.pdbx_strand_id
1 'polypeptide(L)'
;MSPEQMFEVVYKTIDDCVITTNVYVPTQATTSDDVSSKELPTAIIFHGGAFMLGHSRMNSTLLINECLSRKWLVVAPNHRLCPQVNILDGPITDCRDLLTWIHAGHLDHALTSHSHPGIRVSKPQIIAMGTSSGGTMAHSLAWNWDNGMTPSPPIAILDFYGAKDFAHPFWSQPLTSSGFGFPTPPPLTPDIESQIYTAHPIPTTDTISLEGQTPTPSSSSDRPHLTPRQIFAFNQIVSGTVIRTNYPPGSPSDPSTFRPIDPLHNLSPSYPPTCIIHGTADTTVPIEHSHAVHQELARLGARTKMIEVEGQNHTFLGALVEGRDEEGEVWKKCLEGVEWIAGFLGTGREGEGEGEKRGV
;
A
#
# COMPACT_ATOMS: atom_id res chain seq x y z
N MET A 1 -19.90 -7.00 0.60
CA MET A 1 -19.65 -6.35 1.92
C MET A 1 -20.90 -5.59 2.39
N SER A 2 -21.31 -5.74 3.65
CA SER A 2 -22.39 -4.91 4.22
C SER A 2 -21.83 -3.52 4.58
N PRO A 3 -22.54 -2.41 4.30
CA PRO A 3 -22.14 -1.06 4.74
C PRO A 3 -21.87 -0.92 6.25
N GLU A 4 -22.35 -1.86 7.06
CA GLU A 4 -22.24 -1.84 8.53
C GLU A 4 -20.86 -2.27 9.07
N GLN A 5 -19.92 -2.72 8.22
CA GLN A 5 -18.63 -3.27 8.64
C GLN A 5 -17.45 -2.28 8.55
N MET A 6 -17.71 -1.02 8.16
CA MET A 6 -16.67 -0.04 7.90
C MET A 6 -17.08 1.36 8.36
N PHE A 7 -16.15 2.07 8.99
CA PHE A 7 -16.29 3.48 9.34
C PHE A 7 -15.04 4.26 8.94
N GLU A 8 -15.22 5.56 8.69
CA GLU A 8 -14.14 6.47 8.32
C GLU A 8 -13.78 7.35 9.52
N VAL A 9 -12.48 7.53 9.77
CA VAL A 9 -11.97 8.35 10.88
C VAL A 9 -10.81 9.23 10.43
N VAL A 10 -10.71 10.43 10.97
CA VAL A 10 -9.56 11.33 10.78
C VAL A 10 -8.41 10.84 11.62
N TYR A 11 -7.25 10.59 11.00
CA TYR A 11 -6.04 10.21 11.73
C TYR A 11 -4.99 11.33 11.78
N LYS A 12 -5.08 12.30 10.86
CA LYS A 12 -4.14 13.42 10.78
C LYS A 12 -4.82 14.65 10.17
N THR A 13 -4.48 15.81 10.72
CA THR A 13 -4.80 17.12 10.13
C THR A 13 -3.52 17.94 10.08
N ILE A 14 -3.21 18.51 8.92
CA ILE A 14 -2.08 19.45 8.74
C ILE A 14 -2.64 20.68 8.07
N ASP A 15 -2.53 21.83 8.72
CA ASP A 15 -3.18 23.08 8.29
C ASP A 15 -4.68 22.85 8.06
N ASP A 16 -5.17 22.96 6.83
CA ASP A 16 -6.56 22.66 6.45
C ASP A 16 -6.73 21.31 5.73
N CYS A 17 -5.65 20.54 5.57
CA CYS A 17 -5.70 19.21 4.98
C CYS A 17 -6.08 18.16 6.03
N VAL A 18 -7.28 17.59 5.86
CA VAL A 18 -7.80 16.50 6.70
C VAL A 18 -7.53 15.17 6.01
N ILE A 19 -6.85 14.25 6.71
CA ILE A 19 -6.49 12.93 6.19
C ILE A 19 -7.24 11.86 6.97
N THR A 20 -8.00 11.05 6.23
CA THR A 20 -8.87 10.01 6.78
C THR A 20 -8.35 8.61 6.51
N THR A 21 -8.80 7.65 7.31
CA THR A 21 -8.63 6.22 7.07
C THR A 21 -9.96 5.51 7.19
N ASN A 22 -10.20 4.54 6.32
CA ASN A 22 -11.29 3.59 6.50
C ASN A 22 -10.83 2.47 7.42
N VAL A 23 -11.68 2.08 8.37
CA VAL A 23 -11.45 0.99 9.31
C VAL A 23 -12.54 -0.05 9.09
N TYR A 24 -12.13 -1.29 8.79
CA TYR A 24 -13.03 -2.42 8.61
C TYR A 24 -12.92 -3.38 9.79
N VAL A 25 -14.07 -3.78 10.33
CA VAL A 25 -14.16 -4.58 11.55
C VAL A 25 -14.80 -5.94 11.26
N PRO A 26 -14.20 -7.06 11.67
CA PRO A 26 -14.73 -8.40 11.39
C PRO A 26 -16.00 -8.69 12.21
N THR A 27 -17.08 -9.11 11.55
CA THR A 27 -18.40 -9.35 12.17
C THR A 27 -18.39 -10.40 13.27
N GLN A 28 -17.53 -11.43 13.17
CA GLN A 28 -17.47 -12.49 14.19
C GLN A 28 -16.72 -12.06 15.46
N ALA A 29 -16.07 -10.90 15.48
CA ALA A 29 -15.45 -10.37 16.70
C ALA A 29 -16.47 -9.78 17.68
N THR A 30 -17.66 -9.39 17.21
CA THR A 30 -18.67 -8.68 18.00
C THR A 30 -19.74 -9.58 18.63
N THR A 31 -19.77 -10.89 18.32
CA THR A 31 -20.89 -11.80 18.68
C THR A 31 -20.65 -12.72 19.88
N SER A 32 -19.56 -12.55 20.65
CA SER A 32 -19.39 -13.32 21.90
C SER A 32 -19.55 -12.41 23.09
N ASP A 33 -20.44 -12.79 24.01
CA ASP A 33 -20.68 -12.21 25.35
C ASP A 33 -19.47 -12.34 26.30
N ASP A 34 -18.26 -12.45 25.75
CA ASP A 34 -17.03 -12.48 26.51
C ASP A 34 -16.67 -11.03 26.86
N VAL A 35 -16.78 -10.69 28.15
CA VAL A 35 -16.58 -9.36 28.74
C VAL A 35 -15.10 -8.91 28.62
N SER A 36 -14.21 -9.76 28.13
CA SER A 36 -12.79 -9.45 27.92
C SER A 36 -12.54 -8.68 26.61
N SER A 37 -11.64 -7.69 26.67
CA SER A 37 -11.16 -6.99 25.48
C SER A 37 -10.42 -7.95 24.54
N LYS A 38 -10.80 -7.97 23.27
CA LYS A 38 -10.15 -8.77 22.23
C LYS A 38 -9.12 -7.92 21.50
N GLU A 39 -7.84 -8.30 21.63
CA GLU A 39 -6.77 -7.76 20.78
C GLU A 39 -6.76 -8.50 19.45
N LEU A 40 -6.88 -7.77 18.34
CA LEU A 40 -6.91 -8.33 17.00
C LEU A 40 -5.65 -7.94 16.22
N PRO A 41 -5.06 -8.86 15.42
CA PRO A 41 -4.10 -8.49 14.40
C PRO A 41 -4.68 -7.41 13.49
N THR A 42 -3.83 -6.53 12.97
CA THR A 42 -4.26 -5.39 12.14
C THR A 42 -3.46 -5.34 10.85
N ALA A 43 -4.18 -5.38 9.72
CA ALA A 43 -3.61 -5.15 8.40
C ALA A 43 -3.78 -3.68 8.01
N ILE A 44 -2.67 -3.01 7.70
CA ILE A 44 -2.70 -1.68 7.07
C ILE A 44 -2.57 -1.89 5.56
N ILE A 45 -3.56 -1.45 4.76
CA ILE A 45 -3.58 -1.67 3.31
C ILE A 45 -3.55 -0.33 2.57
N PHE A 46 -2.45 -0.09 1.87
CA PHE A 46 -2.20 1.12 1.09
C PHE A 46 -2.57 0.92 -0.37
N HIS A 47 -3.36 1.85 -0.91
CA HIS A 47 -3.75 1.82 -2.32
C HIS A 47 -2.61 2.30 -3.24
N GLY A 48 -2.58 1.78 -4.47
CA GLY A 48 -1.78 2.31 -5.56
C GLY A 48 -2.38 3.58 -6.15
N GLY A 49 -1.60 4.24 -7.00
CA GLY A 49 -2.03 5.49 -7.65
C GLY A 49 -0.89 6.37 -8.17
N ALA A 50 0.31 5.82 -8.34
CA ALA A 50 1.52 6.56 -8.70
C ALA A 50 1.76 7.78 -7.78
N PHE A 51 1.36 7.69 -6.51
CA PHE A 51 1.36 8.76 -5.50
C PHE A 51 0.49 10.00 -5.81
N MET A 52 -0.18 10.04 -6.97
CA MET A 52 -0.89 11.22 -7.47
C MET A 52 -2.41 11.02 -7.54
N LEU A 53 -2.88 9.77 -7.45
CA LEU A 53 -4.24 9.35 -7.71
C LEU A 53 -4.76 8.40 -6.63
N GLY A 54 -6.08 8.24 -6.63
CA GLY A 54 -6.78 7.18 -5.93
C GLY A 54 -7.27 7.52 -4.54
N HIS A 55 -7.81 6.51 -3.87
CA HIS A 55 -8.36 6.59 -2.52
C HIS A 55 -8.42 5.20 -1.88
N SER A 56 -8.49 5.15 -0.55
CA SER A 56 -8.51 3.93 0.27
C SER A 56 -9.58 2.89 -0.10
N ARG A 57 -10.72 3.30 -0.67
CA ARG A 57 -11.79 2.36 -1.09
C ARG A 57 -11.49 1.65 -2.42
N MET A 58 -10.36 1.93 -3.06
CA MET A 58 -9.90 1.21 -4.25
C MET A 58 -9.24 -0.13 -3.93
N ASN A 59 -8.82 -0.32 -2.68
CA ASN A 59 -8.20 -1.57 -2.23
C ASN A 59 -9.11 -2.76 -2.56
N SER A 60 -8.50 -3.88 -2.96
CA SER A 60 -9.23 -5.09 -3.36
C SER A 60 -10.18 -5.57 -2.26
N THR A 61 -11.48 -5.66 -2.58
CA THR A 61 -12.48 -6.15 -1.63
C THR A 61 -12.25 -7.61 -1.27
N LEU A 62 -11.72 -8.41 -2.19
CA LEU A 62 -11.28 -9.79 -1.91
C LEU A 62 -10.20 -9.82 -0.84
N LEU A 63 -9.17 -8.97 -0.94
CA LEU A 63 -8.10 -8.89 0.07
C LEU A 63 -8.62 -8.40 1.42
N ILE A 64 -9.51 -7.40 1.43
CA ILE A 64 -10.13 -6.91 2.67
C ILE A 64 -10.95 -8.02 3.32
N ASN A 65 -11.84 -8.68 2.57
CA ASN A 65 -12.69 -9.76 3.07
C ASN A 65 -11.86 -10.95 3.58
N GLU A 66 -10.77 -11.28 2.89
CA GLU A 66 -9.83 -12.32 3.33
C GLU A 66 -9.24 -12.00 4.71
N CYS A 67 -8.76 -10.77 4.91
CA CYS A 67 -8.26 -10.31 6.22
C CYS A 67 -9.35 -10.36 7.30
N LEU A 68 -10.57 -9.91 6.98
CA LEU A 68 -11.70 -9.93 7.92
C LEU A 68 -12.12 -11.36 8.28
N SER A 69 -12.07 -12.31 7.34
CA SER A 69 -12.38 -13.72 7.58
C SER A 69 -11.41 -14.37 8.58
N ARG A 70 -10.16 -13.88 8.60
CA ARG A 70 -9.10 -14.25 9.55
C ARG A 70 -9.19 -13.51 10.89
N LYS A 71 -10.23 -12.70 11.08
CA LYS A 71 -10.46 -11.85 12.27
C LYS A 71 -9.38 -10.79 12.46
N TRP A 72 -8.83 -10.28 11.36
CA TRP A 72 -7.94 -9.12 11.40
C TRP A 72 -8.76 -7.83 11.27
N LEU A 73 -8.34 -6.77 11.96
CA LEU A 73 -8.77 -5.43 11.61
C LEU A 73 -8.12 -5.03 10.28
N VAL A 74 -8.81 -4.24 9.46
CA VAL A 74 -8.20 -3.63 8.28
C VAL A 74 -8.25 -2.11 8.42
N VAL A 75 -7.12 -1.46 8.20
CA VAL A 75 -6.97 0.00 8.20
C VAL A 75 -6.49 0.41 6.81
N ALA A 76 -7.32 1.15 6.07
CA ALA A 76 -7.01 1.62 4.73
C ALA A 76 -6.93 3.15 4.72
N PRO A 77 -5.73 3.74 4.86
CA PRO A 77 -5.56 5.18 4.92
C PRO A 77 -5.60 5.83 3.53
N ASN A 78 -6.18 7.03 3.48
CA ASN A 78 -5.84 8.01 2.47
C ASN A 78 -4.53 8.71 2.86
N HIS A 79 -3.89 9.40 1.91
CA HIS A 79 -2.67 10.18 2.14
C HIS A 79 -2.68 11.39 1.21
N ARG A 80 -1.92 12.44 1.51
CA ARG A 80 -1.82 13.60 0.61
C ARG A 80 -1.21 13.18 -0.73
N LEU A 81 -1.85 13.57 -1.82
CA LEU A 81 -1.45 13.23 -3.17
C LEU A 81 -0.41 14.21 -3.71
N CYS A 82 0.61 13.66 -4.37
CA CYS A 82 1.56 14.42 -5.16
C CYS A 82 0.88 15.09 -6.38
N PRO A 83 1.46 16.15 -6.97
CA PRO A 83 2.76 16.76 -6.66
C PRO A 83 2.72 17.94 -5.69
N GLN A 84 1.55 18.35 -5.17
CA GLN A 84 1.50 19.52 -4.27
C GLN A 84 2.27 19.31 -2.95
N VAL A 85 2.47 18.06 -2.58
CA VAL A 85 3.49 17.63 -1.63
C VAL A 85 4.35 16.57 -2.29
N ASN A 86 5.64 16.52 -1.98
CA ASN A 86 6.52 15.49 -2.53
C ASN A 86 6.27 14.12 -1.85
N ILE A 87 6.81 13.04 -2.44
CA ILE A 87 6.61 11.65 -1.96
C ILE A 87 6.99 11.48 -0.49
N LEU A 88 8.09 12.12 -0.06
CA LEU A 88 8.60 12.02 1.30
C LEU A 88 7.69 12.75 2.30
N ASP A 89 7.49 14.04 2.09
CA ASP A 89 6.77 14.91 3.03
C ASP A 89 5.26 14.62 3.05
N GLY A 90 4.73 13.99 2.00
CA GLY A 90 3.33 13.64 1.84
C GLY A 90 3.09 12.15 2.07
N PRO A 91 2.94 11.32 1.01
CA PRO A 91 2.58 9.90 1.12
C PRO A 91 3.34 9.13 2.21
N ILE A 92 4.68 9.18 2.22
CA ILE A 92 5.50 8.43 3.19
C ILE A 92 5.27 8.93 4.61
N THR A 93 5.38 10.24 4.83
CA THR A 93 5.20 10.84 6.17
C THR A 93 3.78 10.60 6.70
N ASP A 94 2.76 10.77 5.86
CA ASP A 94 1.37 10.55 6.23
C ASP A 94 1.08 9.10 6.62
N CYS A 95 1.71 8.12 5.95
CA CYS A 95 1.55 6.70 6.29
C CYS A 95 2.30 6.32 7.57
N ARG A 96 3.49 6.88 7.80
CA ARG A 96 4.26 6.69 9.04
C ARG A 96 3.56 7.32 10.25
N ASP A 97 2.91 8.46 10.04
CA ASP A 97 2.10 9.11 11.09
C ASP A 97 0.84 8.31 11.43
N LEU A 98 0.22 7.61 10.46
CA LEU A 98 -0.86 6.66 10.75
C LEU A 98 -0.36 5.55 11.69
N LEU A 99 0.80 4.95 11.43
CA LEU A 99 1.34 3.91 12.30
C LEU A 99 1.59 4.47 13.71
N THR A 100 2.14 5.68 13.81
CA THR A 100 2.29 6.41 15.09
C THR A 100 0.94 6.61 15.78
N TRP A 101 -0.09 7.01 15.03
CA TRP A 101 -1.44 7.20 15.53
C TRP A 101 -2.06 5.90 16.08
N ILE A 102 -1.85 4.77 15.40
CA ILE A 102 -2.26 3.43 15.86
C ILE A 102 -1.54 3.07 17.17
N HIS A 103 -0.20 3.23 17.23
CA HIS A 103 0.57 2.89 18.42
C HIS A 103 0.27 3.78 19.63
N ALA A 104 -0.16 5.03 19.40
CA ALA A 104 -0.64 5.94 20.43
C ALA A 104 -2.02 5.55 21.00
N GLY A 105 -2.69 4.52 20.47
CA GLY A 105 -3.98 4.03 20.94
C GLY A 105 -5.18 4.79 20.38
N HIS A 106 -4.98 5.65 19.37
CA HIS A 106 -6.08 6.41 18.79
C HIS A 106 -7.03 5.54 17.96
N LEU A 107 -6.54 4.45 17.36
CA LEU A 107 -7.41 3.47 16.70
C LEU A 107 -8.32 2.75 17.70
N ASP A 108 -7.83 2.40 18.88
CA ASP A 108 -8.64 1.79 19.95
C ASP A 108 -9.75 2.75 20.42
N HIS A 109 -9.43 4.05 20.52
CA HIS A 109 -10.42 5.08 20.81
C HIS A 109 -11.46 5.21 19.69
N ALA A 110 -11.01 5.23 18.42
CA ALA A 110 -11.90 5.28 17.26
C ALA A 110 -12.86 4.07 17.22
N LEU A 111 -12.36 2.86 17.45
CA LEU A 111 -13.17 1.64 17.56
C LEU A 111 -14.23 1.77 18.66
N THR A 112 -13.85 2.26 19.84
CA THR A 112 -14.78 2.47 20.95
C THR A 112 -15.89 3.47 20.59
N SER A 113 -15.53 4.59 19.97
CA SER A 113 -16.47 5.65 19.56
C SER A 113 -17.41 5.22 18.42
N HIS A 114 -17.04 4.19 17.65
CA HIS A 114 -17.85 3.63 16.56
C HIS A 114 -18.50 2.29 16.95
N SER A 115 -18.91 2.14 18.21
CA SER A 115 -19.67 0.98 18.72
C SER A 115 -18.90 -0.36 18.74
N HIS A 116 -17.57 -0.31 18.85
CA HIS A 116 -16.71 -1.50 19.04
C HIS A 116 -15.84 -1.42 20.32
N PRO A 117 -16.42 -1.17 21.51
CA PRO A 117 -15.68 -0.91 22.75
C PRO A 117 -14.83 -2.08 23.27
N GLY A 118 -15.13 -3.31 22.86
CA GLY A 118 -14.40 -4.52 23.25
C GLY A 118 -13.26 -4.92 22.32
N ILE A 119 -13.03 -4.20 21.21
CA ILE A 119 -11.96 -4.51 20.26
C ILE A 119 -10.77 -3.56 20.49
N ARG A 120 -9.57 -4.14 20.45
CA ARG A 120 -8.29 -3.42 20.55
C ARG A 120 -7.33 -3.90 19.47
N VAL A 121 -6.38 -3.06 19.11
CA VAL A 121 -5.30 -3.40 18.19
C VAL A 121 -4.23 -4.19 18.92
N SER A 122 -3.89 -5.37 18.41
CA SER A 122 -2.67 -6.06 18.81
C SER A 122 -1.46 -5.40 18.12
N LYS A 123 -0.81 -4.47 18.82
CA LYS A 123 0.38 -3.74 18.34
C LYS A 123 1.53 -4.64 17.83
N PRO A 124 1.86 -5.80 18.45
CA PRO A 124 2.90 -6.68 17.90
C PRO A 124 2.44 -7.47 16.66
N GLN A 125 1.16 -7.41 16.31
CA GLN A 125 0.55 -8.16 15.19
C GLN A 125 0.03 -7.20 14.11
N ILE A 126 0.77 -6.12 13.85
CA ILE A 126 0.50 -5.20 12.73
C ILE A 126 1.25 -5.70 11.50
N ILE A 127 0.54 -5.88 10.38
CA ILE A 127 1.13 -6.19 9.06
C ILE A 127 0.83 -5.05 8.09
N ALA A 128 1.73 -4.82 7.14
CA ALA A 128 1.56 -3.81 6.12
C ALA A 128 1.40 -4.46 4.75
N MET A 129 0.45 -3.97 3.96
CA MET A 129 0.22 -4.42 2.60
C MET A 129 0.04 -3.21 1.69
N GLY A 130 0.38 -3.37 0.42
CA GLY A 130 0.03 -2.34 -0.55
C GLY A 130 0.33 -2.75 -1.98
N THR A 131 -0.28 -2.02 -2.89
CA THR A 131 -0.21 -2.23 -4.33
C THR A 131 0.53 -1.07 -5.00
N SER A 132 1.42 -1.34 -5.96
CA SER A 132 2.11 -0.28 -6.72
C SER A 132 2.77 0.76 -5.79
N SER A 133 2.44 2.06 -5.88
CA SER A 133 2.92 3.09 -4.93
C SER A 133 2.55 2.80 -3.46
N GLY A 134 1.44 2.12 -3.22
CA GLY A 134 1.04 1.62 -1.90
C GLY A 134 2.01 0.57 -1.35
N GLY A 135 2.63 -0.24 -2.22
CA GLY A 135 3.73 -1.14 -1.83
C GLY A 135 4.93 -0.37 -1.28
N THR A 136 5.30 0.75 -1.90
CA THR A 136 6.31 1.67 -1.35
C THR A 136 5.93 2.17 0.04
N MET A 137 4.67 2.58 0.22
CA MET A 137 4.17 3.08 1.51
C MET A 137 4.18 1.98 2.59
N ALA A 138 3.83 0.73 2.24
CA ALA A 138 3.92 -0.42 3.13
C ALA A 138 5.36 -0.67 3.61
N HIS A 139 6.32 -0.62 2.68
CA HIS A 139 7.74 -0.69 3.02
C HIS A 139 8.20 0.47 3.91
N SER A 140 7.67 1.68 3.70
CA SER A 140 8.09 2.88 4.44
C SER A 140 7.83 2.82 5.95
N LEU A 141 6.94 1.95 6.40
CA LEU A 141 6.67 1.68 7.81
C LEU A 141 7.83 0.95 8.52
N ALA A 142 8.78 0.36 7.78
CA ALA A 142 9.92 -0.35 8.33
C ALA A 142 11.23 0.47 8.33
N TRP A 143 11.22 1.68 7.78
CA TRP A 143 12.44 2.47 7.58
C TRP A 143 12.82 3.28 8.81
N ASN A 144 14.13 3.41 9.03
CA ASN A 144 14.73 4.10 10.17
C ASN A 144 15.83 5.10 9.78
N TRP A 145 15.91 5.49 8.50
CA TRP A 145 17.00 6.34 7.98
C TRP A 145 17.03 7.74 8.62
N ASP A 146 15.89 8.22 9.11
CA ASP A 146 15.71 9.54 9.73
C ASP A 146 16.09 9.56 11.22
N ASN A 147 16.47 8.41 11.81
CA ASN A 147 16.57 8.21 13.27
C ASN A 147 15.29 8.64 14.02
N GLY A 148 14.19 8.83 13.31
CA GLY A 148 12.88 9.16 13.85
C GLY A 148 12.29 7.89 14.45
N MET A 149 11.65 8.02 15.60
CA MET A 149 10.95 6.91 16.24
C MET A 149 9.71 6.55 15.42
N THR A 150 9.88 5.80 14.33
CA THR A 150 8.78 4.95 13.86
C THR A 150 8.49 3.99 15.01
N PRO A 151 7.24 3.89 15.48
CA PRO A 151 6.87 2.81 16.40
C PRO A 151 7.28 1.46 15.79
N SER A 152 7.34 0.41 16.62
CA SER A 152 7.74 -0.93 16.20
C SER A 152 7.25 -1.27 14.79
N PRO A 153 8.15 -1.65 13.86
CA PRO A 153 7.79 -1.87 12.47
C PRO A 153 6.77 -3.00 12.35
N PRO A 154 6.02 -3.08 11.23
CA PRO A 154 5.11 -4.20 10.97
C PRO A 154 5.83 -5.54 11.11
N ILE A 155 5.15 -6.57 11.64
CA ILE A 155 5.71 -7.92 11.82
C ILE A 155 5.92 -8.66 10.49
N ALA A 156 5.22 -8.23 9.44
CA ALA A 156 5.41 -8.70 8.07
C ALA A 156 4.90 -7.67 7.05
N ILE A 157 5.42 -7.74 5.83
CA ILE A 157 5.02 -6.90 4.69
C ILE A 157 4.55 -7.80 3.53
N LEU A 158 3.44 -7.44 2.89
CA LEU A 158 2.97 -8.03 1.64
C LEU A 158 2.93 -6.97 0.53
N ASP A 159 3.89 -7.05 -0.37
CA ASP A 159 4.09 -6.13 -1.48
C ASP A 159 3.47 -6.71 -2.76
N PHE A 160 2.42 -6.07 -3.27
CA PHE A 160 1.85 -6.37 -4.58
C PHE A 160 2.43 -5.40 -5.62
N TYR A 161 3.33 -5.91 -6.48
CA TYR A 161 3.92 -5.17 -7.61
C TYR A 161 4.38 -3.74 -7.27
N GLY A 162 4.92 -3.56 -6.06
CA GLY A 162 5.21 -2.23 -5.52
C GLY A 162 6.28 -1.48 -6.28
N ALA A 163 6.13 -0.16 -6.34
CA ALA A 163 7.11 0.74 -6.93
C ALA A 163 8.38 0.82 -6.04
N LYS A 164 9.55 0.60 -6.63
CA LYS A 164 10.85 0.61 -5.94
C LYS A 164 11.99 0.79 -6.93
N ASP A 165 13.22 0.84 -6.41
CA ASP A 165 14.44 0.97 -7.20
C ASP A 165 14.40 2.27 -8.03
N PHE A 166 14.16 3.39 -7.35
CA PHE A 166 13.87 4.69 -7.95
C PHE A 166 15.08 5.34 -8.62
N ALA A 167 16.28 4.85 -8.32
CA ALA A 167 17.50 5.23 -9.03
C ALA A 167 17.63 4.57 -10.41
N HIS A 168 16.85 3.52 -10.70
CA HIS A 168 16.96 2.79 -11.95
C HIS A 168 16.52 3.65 -13.15
N PRO A 169 17.23 3.62 -14.30
CA PRO A 169 16.92 4.43 -15.48
C PRO A 169 15.49 4.26 -16.04
N PHE A 170 14.85 3.12 -15.75
CA PHE A 170 13.45 2.85 -16.09
C PHE A 170 12.52 4.00 -15.69
N TRP A 171 12.71 4.57 -14.49
CA TRP A 171 11.87 5.67 -13.98
C TRP A 171 12.06 7.01 -14.70
N SER A 172 12.94 7.06 -15.69
CA SER A 172 13.18 8.22 -16.57
C SER A 172 12.93 7.91 -18.06
N GLN A 173 12.38 6.74 -18.37
CA GLN A 173 12.07 6.31 -19.74
C GLN A 173 10.56 6.27 -19.98
N PRO A 174 10.07 6.78 -21.13
CA PRO A 174 8.66 6.67 -21.49
C PRO A 174 8.21 5.22 -21.52
N LEU A 175 7.02 4.95 -20.98
CA LEU A 175 6.40 3.64 -21.09
C LEU A 175 5.98 3.39 -22.55
N THR A 176 6.22 2.19 -23.05
CA THR A 176 5.63 1.78 -24.33
C THR A 176 4.11 1.74 -24.16
N SER A 177 3.38 2.55 -24.94
CA SER A 177 1.95 2.81 -24.80
C SER A 177 1.04 1.57 -24.82
N SER A 178 1.55 0.41 -25.20
CA SER A 178 0.84 -0.88 -25.19
C SER A 178 0.62 -1.49 -23.80
N GLY A 179 1.32 -1.02 -22.77
CA GLY A 179 1.38 -1.69 -21.47
C GLY A 179 0.32 -1.29 -20.42
N PHE A 180 -0.16 -0.05 -20.48
CA PHE A 180 -0.95 0.53 -19.37
C PHE A 180 -2.46 0.41 -19.54
N GLY A 181 -2.96 -0.21 -20.62
CA GLY A 181 -4.40 -0.43 -20.86
C GLY A 181 -5.27 0.84 -21.00
N PHE A 182 -4.72 2.04 -20.77
CA PHE A 182 -5.40 3.32 -20.91
C PHE A 182 -5.08 3.97 -22.26
N PRO A 183 -6.05 4.67 -22.87
CA PRO A 183 -5.80 5.47 -24.07
C PRO A 183 -4.79 6.58 -23.76
N THR A 184 -4.00 6.98 -24.76
CA THR A 184 -3.08 8.13 -24.66
C THR A 184 -3.81 9.32 -24.07
N PRO A 185 -3.32 9.91 -22.96
CA PRO A 185 -4.00 11.02 -22.30
C PRO A 185 -3.97 12.26 -23.21
N PRO A 186 -4.91 13.21 -23.02
CA PRO A 186 -4.79 14.55 -23.60
C PRO A 186 -3.44 15.18 -23.24
N PRO A 187 -2.87 16.04 -24.10
CA PRO A 187 -1.64 16.74 -23.78
C PRO A 187 -1.76 17.55 -22.49
N LEU A 188 -0.71 17.51 -21.68
CA LEU A 188 -0.59 18.37 -20.52
C LEU A 188 -0.39 19.83 -20.95
N THR A 189 -1.24 20.75 -20.47
CA THR A 189 -1.15 22.19 -20.74
C THR A 189 -0.66 22.94 -19.50
N PRO A 190 -0.04 24.13 -19.66
CA PRO A 190 0.34 24.97 -18.52
C PRO A 190 -0.82 25.30 -17.58
N ASP A 191 -2.04 25.46 -18.12
CA ASP A 191 -3.23 25.71 -17.31
C ASP A 191 -3.61 24.50 -16.46
N ILE A 192 -3.51 23.28 -17.00
CA ILE A 192 -3.74 22.05 -16.24
C ILE A 192 -2.67 21.91 -15.15
N GLU A 193 -1.39 22.09 -15.48
CA GLU A 193 -0.30 22.04 -14.50
C GLU A 193 -0.54 23.07 -13.37
N SER A 194 -0.86 24.31 -13.73
CA SER A 194 -1.14 25.36 -12.75
C SER A 194 -2.31 25.01 -11.84
N GLN A 195 -3.38 24.38 -12.35
CA GLN A 195 -4.50 23.93 -11.52
C GLN A 195 -4.08 22.87 -10.50
N ILE A 196 -3.13 21.99 -10.85
CA ILE A 196 -2.64 20.97 -9.92
C ILE A 196 -1.82 21.61 -8.80
N TYR A 197 -0.84 22.44 -9.14
CA TYR A 197 0.07 23.02 -8.14
C TYR A 197 -0.57 24.07 -7.24
N THR A 198 -1.69 24.69 -7.65
CA THR A 198 -2.41 25.69 -6.83
C THR A 198 -3.61 25.12 -6.07
N ALA A 199 -3.98 23.85 -6.28
CA ALA A 199 -5.11 23.25 -5.60
C ALA A 199 -4.88 23.14 -4.09
N HIS A 200 -5.86 23.63 -3.33
CA HIS A 200 -5.85 23.70 -1.87
C HIS A 200 -7.25 23.37 -1.31
N PRO A 201 -7.38 22.61 -0.20
CA PRO A 201 -6.30 21.88 0.49
C PRO A 201 -5.64 20.84 -0.43
N ILE A 202 -4.48 20.33 -0.02
CA ILE A 202 -3.83 19.24 -0.75
C ILE A 202 -4.79 18.04 -0.79
N PRO A 203 -5.15 17.53 -1.99
CA PRO A 203 -6.08 16.41 -2.11
C PRO A 203 -5.56 15.16 -1.44
N THR A 204 -6.46 14.43 -0.77
CA THR A 204 -6.20 13.12 -0.17
C THR A 204 -6.91 11.98 -0.91
N THR A 205 -7.73 12.32 -1.91
CA THR A 205 -8.47 11.38 -2.75
C THR A 205 -8.58 11.89 -4.19
N ASP A 206 -8.67 10.98 -5.17
CA ASP A 206 -9.10 11.23 -6.56
C ASP A 206 -10.06 10.12 -7.01
N THR A 207 -10.98 10.42 -7.92
CA THR A 207 -12.16 9.57 -8.24
C THR A 207 -11.89 8.39 -9.17
N ILE A 208 -10.66 8.15 -9.63
CA ILE A 208 -10.32 6.97 -10.46
C ILE A 208 -9.48 5.94 -9.70
N SER A 209 -9.90 4.69 -9.83
CA SER A 209 -9.10 3.51 -9.50
C SER A 209 -8.20 3.13 -10.67
N LEU A 210 -6.87 3.24 -10.49
CA LEU A 210 -5.90 2.71 -11.43
C LEU A 210 -5.75 1.18 -11.34
N GLU A 211 -6.34 0.56 -10.32
CA GLU A 211 -6.20 -0.87 -10.01
C GLU A 211 -7.08 -1.77 -10.90
N GLY A 212 -7.59 -1.29 -12.03
CA GLY A 212 -8.43 -2.12 -12.93
C GLY A 212 -9.91 -2.21 -12.53
N GLN A 213 -10.34 -1.55 -11.45
CA GLN A 213 -11.75 -1.37 -11.14
C GLN A 213 -12.34 -0.27 -12.04
N THR A 214 -12.72 -0.63 -13.27
CA THR A 214 -13.52 0.28 -14.11
C THR A 214 -14.85 0.60 -13.42
N PRO A 215 -15.25 1.88 -13.30
CA PRO A 215 -16.66 2.21 -13.16
C PRO A 215 -17.37 1.61 -14.37
N THR A 216 -18.48 0.91 -14.16
CA THR A 216 -19.36 0.46 -15.25
C THR A 216 -19.69 1.65 -16.14
N PRO A 217 -19.30 1.67 -17.43
CA PRO A 217 -19.64 2.77 -18.31
C PRO A 217 -21.14 2.69 -18.63
N SER A 218 -21.91 3.67 -18.14
CA SER A 218 -23.24 3.90 -18.69
C SER A 218 -23.09 4.48 -20.09
N SER A 219 -23.39 3.65 -21.10
CA SER A 219 -23.62 4.00 -22.52
C SER A 219 -22.48 4.65 -23.33
N SER A 220 -22.18 4.00 -24.45
CA SER A 220 -21.69 4.50 -25.75
C SER A 220 -21.13 5.93 -25.89
N SER A 221 -19.93 5.99 -26.49
CA SER A 221 -19.31 7.07 -27.28
C SER A 221 -18.70 8.31 -26.61
N ASP A 222 -18.94 8.58 -25.33
CA ASP A 222 -18.19 9.63 -24.63
C ASP A 222 -16.98 9.03 -23.91
N ARG A 223 -15.76 9.45 -24.31
CA ARG A 223 -14.59 9.18 -23.46
C ARG A 223 -14.90 9.80 -22.09
N PRO A 224 -14.69 9.10 -20.96
CA PRO A 224 -14.83 9.73 -19.66
C PRO A 224 -13.95 10.99 -19.64
N HIS A 225 -14.57 12.14 -19.36
CA HIS A 225 -13.86 13.40 -19.21
C HIS A 225 -12.88 13.24 -18.05
N LEU A 226 -11.59 13.08 -18.38
CA LEU A 226 -10.53 13.00 -17.37
C LEU A 226 -10.44 14.31 -16.61
N THR A 227 -10.29 14.22 -15.29
CA THR A 227 -10.01 15.40 -14.45
C THR A 227 -8.63 15.98 -14.80
N PRO A 228 -8.37 17.27 -14.51
CA PRO A 228 -7.02 17.84 -14.67
C PRO A 228 -5.93 17.00 -14.00
N ARG A 229 -6.21 16.43 -12.81
CA ARG A 229 -5.28 15.57 -12.07
C ARG A 229 -5.00 14.26 -12.78
N GLN A 230 -6.02 13.64 -13.35
CA GLN A 230 -5.86 12.41 -14.13
C GLN A 230 -5.06 12.68 -15.40
N ILE A 231 -5.33 13.78 -16.11
CA ILE A 231 -4.53 14.19 -17.26
C ILE A 231 -3.06 14.39 -16.85
N PHE A 232 -2.81 15.11 -15.76
CA PHE A 232 -1.47 15.31 -15.22
C PHE A 232 -0.79 13.97 -14.93
N ALA A 233 -1.39 13.13 -14.09
CA ALA A 233 -0.81 11.87 -13.65
C ALA A 233 -0.53 10.91 -14.81
N PHE A 234 -1.45 10.75 -15.75
CA PHE A 234 -1.24 9.88 -16.91
C PHE A 234 -0.14 10.39 -17.82
N ASN A 235 0.00 11.70 -18.01
CA ASN A 235 1.13 12.25 -18.76
C ASN A 235 2.46 11.94 -18.06
N GLN A 236 2.52 12.02 -16.72
CA GLN A 236 3.74 11.66 -15.99
C GLN A 236 4.06 10.16 -16.06
N ILE A 237 3.04 9.29 -15.99
CA ILE A 237 3.20 7.84 -16.11
C ILE A 237 3.73 7.47 -17.51
N VAL A 238 3.05 7.92 -18.56
CA VAL A 238 3.44 7.58 -19.95
C VAL A 238 4.81 8.16 -20.31
N SER A 239 5.16 9.35 -19.78
CA SER A 239 6.45 9.99 -20.07
C SER A 239 7.61 9.43 -19.25
N GLY A 240 7.36 8.55 -18.26
CA GLY A 240 8.39 8.06 -17.36
C GLY A 240 8.95 9.18 -16.49
N THR A 241 8.09 9.99 -15.88
CA THR A 241 8.51 11.16 -15.09
C THR A 241 7.92 11.18 -13.69
N VAL A 242 7.13 10.17 -13.31
CA VAL A 242 6.46 10.05 -11.99
C VAL A 242 7.39 10.39 -10.84
N ILE A 243 8.56 9.72 -10.74
CA ILE A 243 9.47 9.91 -9.62
C ILE A 243 10.08 11.31 -9.62
N ARG A 244 10.60 11.77 -10.76
CA ARG A 244 11.23 13.09 -10.87
C ARG A 244 10.26 14.23 -10.60
N THR A 245 9.00 14.09 -11.00
CA THR A 245 7.95 15.11 -10.80
C THR A 245 7.51 15.18 -9.34
N ASN A 246 7.42 14.03 -8.67
CA ASN A 246 6.88 13.93 -7.30
C ASN A 246 7.97 13.96 -6.22
N TYR A 247 9.24 13.75 -6.57
CA TYR A 247 10.39 13.90 -5.69
C TYR A 247 11.61 14.32 -6.53
N PRO A 248 11.71 15.60 -6.91
CA PRO A 248 12.81 16.08 -7.75
C PRO A 248 14.13 15.93 -7.00
N PRO A 249 15.03 15.03 -7.43
CA PRO A 249 16.28 14.81 -6.73
C PRO A 249 17.17 16.04 -6.85
N GLY A 250 17.85 16.42 -5.76
CA GLY A 250 18.87 17.47 -5.81
C GLY A 250 20.00 17.13 -6.80
N SER A 251 20.33 15.84 -6.94
CA SER A 251 21.26 15.31 -7.96
C SER A 251 20.72 14.00 -8.55
N PRO A 252 20.15 14.00 -9.77
CA PRO A 252 19.59 12.80 -10.39
C PRO A 252 20.59 11.66 -10.62
N SER A 253 21.89 11.96 -10.67
CA SER A 253 22.96 10.99 -10.87
C SER A 253 23.48 10.37 -9.56
N ASP A 254 23.02 10.84 -8.40
CA ASP A 254 23.38 10.31 -7.10
C ASP A 254 22.23 9.42 -6.57
N PRO A 255 22.37 8.08 -6.61
CA PRO A 255 21.35 7.15 -6.12
C PRO A 255 20.96 7.39 -4.65
N SER A 256 21.88 7.95 -3.84
CA SER A 256 21.61 8.23 -2.43
C SER A 256 20.49 9.25 -2.24
N THR A 257 20.20 10.06 -3.26
CA THR A 257 19.09 11.02 -3.24
C THR A 257 17.74 10.33 -3.08
N PHE A 258 17.59 9.09 -3.56
CA PHE A 258 16.32 8.35 -3.46
C PHE A 258 16.20 7.56 -2.16
N ARG A 259 17.26 7.47 -1.34
CA ARG A 259 17.23 6.75 -0.08
C ARG A 259 16.05 7.13 0.82
N PRO A 260 15.60 8.39 0.95
CA PRO A 260 14.45 8.71 1.81
C PRO A 260 13.12 8.08 1.37
N ILE A 261 13.01 7.66 0.11
CA ILE A 261 11.75 7.24 -0.50
C ILE A 261 11.78 5.83 -1.12
N ASP A 262 12.94 5.20 -1.27
CA ASP A 262 13.09 3.96 -2.02
C ASP A 262 13.17 2.71 -1.13
N PRO A 263 12.27 1.72 -1.31
CA PRO A 263 12.33 0.44 -0.61
C PRO A 263 13.69 -0.26 -0.71
N LEU A 264 14.31 -0.30 -1.89
CA LEU A 264 15.55 -1.06 -2.13
C LEU A 264 16.72 -0.49 -1.29
N HIS A 265 16.76 0.84 -1.13
CA HIS A 265 17.84 1.53 -0.42
C HIS A 265 17.66 1.57 1.12
N ASN A 266 16.51 1.08 1.63
CA ASN A 266 16.20 1.05 3.07
C ASN A 266 16.15 -0.36 3.66
N LEU A 267 16.48 -1.39 2.89
CA LEU A 267 16.53 -2.76 3.39
C LEU A 267 17.63 -2.90 4.45
N SER A 268 17.40 -3.77 5.44
CA SER A 268 18.35 -4.04 6.52
C SER A 268 18.31 -5.49 6.96
N PRO A 269 19.30 -5.99 7.72
CA PRO A 269 19.25 -7.36 8.26
C PRO A 269 18.06 -7.63 9.18
N SER A 270 17.54 -6.59 9.84
CA SER A 270 16.36 -6.66 10.70
C SER A 270 15.05 -6.30 9.99
N TYR A 271 15.04 -6.28 8.65
CA TYR A 271 13.84 -5.95 7.89
C TYR A 271 12.72 -6.96 8.16
N PRO A 272 11.46 -6.52 8.27
CA PRO A 272 10.35 -7.45 8.46
C PRO A 272 10.28 -8.53 7.37
N PRO A 273 9.85 -9.75 7.71
CA PRO A 273 9.50 -10.76 6.71
C PRO A 273 8.65 -10.16 5.59
N THR A 274 9.11 -10.27 4.35
CA THR A 274 8.48 -9.62 3.20
C THR A 274 8.12 -10.63 2.11
N CYS A 275 6.84 -10.73 1.78
CA CYS A 275 6.36 -11.46 0.60
C CYS A 275 6.09 -10.46 -0.51
N ILE A 276 6.57 -10.76 -1.71
CA ILE A 276 6.38 -9.95 -2.91
C ILE A 276 5.58 -10.78 -3.90
N ILE A 277 4.45 -10.25 -4.39
CA ILE A 277 3.63 -10.86 -5.44
C ILE A 277 3.66 -9.95 -6.67
N HIS A 278 4.05 -10.47 -7.82
CA HIS A 278 4.26 -9.65 -9.02
C HIS A 278 3.88 -10.42 -10.30
N GLY A 279 3.20 -9.76 -11.24
CA GLY A 279 2.85 -10.35 -12.54
C GLY A 279 4.02 -10.41 -13.50
N THR A 280 4.22 -11.52 -14.22
CA THR A 280 5.37 -11.68 -15.13
C THR A 280 5.28 -10.85 -16.41
N ALA A 281 4.11 -10.25 -16.69
CA ALA A 281 3.86 -9.38 -17.83
C ALA A 281 3.64 -7.91 -17.41
N ASP A 282 4.14 -7.50 -16.24
CA ASP A 282 4.06 -6.12 -15.77
C ASP A 282 5.00 -5.20 -16.59
N THR A 283 4.40 -4.28 -17.33
CA THR A 283 5.11 -3.27 -18.14
C THR A 283 5.09 -1.87 -17.52
N THR A 284 4.54 -1.72 -16.31
CA THR A 284 4.41 -0.43 -15.61
C THR A 284 5.44 -0.30 -14.50
N VAL A 285 5.67 -1.39 -13.77
CA VAL A 285 6.78 -1.54 -12.84
C VAL A 285 7.41 -2.89 -13.15
N PRO A 286 8.49 -2.96 -13.94
CA PRO A 286 9.08 -4.22 -14.35
C PRO A 286 9.43 -5.11 -13.16
N ILE A 287 9.16 -6.41 -13.30
CA ILE A 287 9.31 -7.41 -12.22
C ILE A 287 10.74 -7.52 -11.71
N GLU A 288 11.74 -7.11 -12.50
CA GLU A 288 13.15 -7.06 -12.13
C GLU A 288 13.39 -6.22 -10.86
N HIS A 289 12.60 -5.18 -10.63
CA HIS A 289 12.68 -4.38 -9.40
C HIS A 289 12.21 -5.18 -8.17
N SER A 290 11.22 -6.06 -8.34
CA SER A 290 10.84 -7.04 -7.30
C SER A 290 11.92 -8.09 -7.07
N HIS A 291 12.56 -8.59 -8.13
CA HIS A 291 13.69 -9.50 -7.98
C HIS A 291 14.86 -8.86 -7.23
N ALA A 292 15.20 -7.60 -7.53
CA ALA A 292 16.28 -6.88 -6.85
C ALA A 292 16.03 -6.77 -5.33
N VAL A 293 14.81 -6.39 -4.92
CA VAL A 293 14.43 -6.33 -3.50
C VAL A 293 14.45 -7.70 -2.84
N HIS A 294 13.90 -8.74 -3.50
CA HIS A 294 13.91 -10.10 -2.97
C HIS A 294 15.34 -10.63 -2.76
N GLN A 295 16.22 -10.42 -3.75
CA GLN A 295 17.62 -10.84 -3.70
C GLN A 295 18.38 -10.10 -2.60
N GLU A 296 18.16 -8.79 -2.44
CA GLU A 296 18.82 -8.01 -1.39
C GLU A 296 18.34 -8.40 0.01
N LEU A 297 17.04 -8.63 0.20
CA LEU A 297 16.51 -9.17 1.46
C LEU A 297 17.15 -10.53 1.80
N ALA A 298 17.24 -11.43 0.82
CA ALA A 298 17.87 -12.73 1.01
C ALA A 298 19.37 -12.60 1.35
N ARG A 299 20.08 -11.68 0.68
CA ARG A 299 21.50 -11.38 0.95
C ARG A 299 21.71 -10.84 2.36
N LEU A 300 20.78 -10.04 2.87
CA LEU A 300 20.78 -9.50 4.23
C LEU A 300 20.36 -10.51 5.30
N GLY A 301 19.90 -11.71 4.89
CA GLY A 301 19.42 -12.75 5.79
C GLY A 301 17.98 -12.53 6.30
N ALA A 302 17.26 -11.57 5.74
CA ALA A 302 15.85 -11.35 6.05
C ALA A 302 14.97 -12.44 5.44
N ARG A 303 13.87 -12.79 6.11
CA ARG A 303 12.89 -13.74 5.56
C ARG A 303 12.17 -13.10 4.39
N THR A 304 12.19 -13.74 3.23
CA THR A 304 11.52 -13.19 2.04
C THR A 304 10.96 -14.29 1.16
N LYS A 305 9.86 -13.98 0.46
CA LYS A 305 9.20 -14.85 -0.52
C LYS A 305 8.86 -14.05 -1.76
N MET A 306 9.14 -14.61 -2.93
CA MET A 306 8.72 -14.07 -4.23
C MET A 306 7.65 -15.00 -4.82
N ILE A 307 6.52 -14.44 -5.23
CA ILE A 307 5.42 -15.14 -5.90
C ILE A 307 5.19 -14.45 -7.24
N GLU A 308 5.49 -15.18 -8.31
CA GLU A 308 5.26 -14.70 -9.67
C GLU A 308 3.90 -15.17 -10.16
N VAL A 309 3.13 -14.25 -10.75
CA VAL A 309 1.81 -14.54 -11.30
C VAL A 309 1.90 -14.50 -12.83
N GLU A 310 1.95 -15.69 -13.41
CA GLU A 310 2.23 -15.87 -14.84
C GLU A 310 1.24 -15.09 -15.73
N GLY A 311 1.78 -14.32 -16.67
CA GLY A 311 1.03 -13.56 -17.68
C GLY A 311 0.24 -12.36 -17.14
N GLN A 312 0.33 -12.05 -15.84
CA GLN A 312 -0.41 -10.94 -15.25
C GLN A 312 0.29 -9.59 -15.44
N ASN A 313 -0.51 -8.55 -15.62
CA ASN A 313 -0.08 -7.16 -15.79
C ASN A 313 0.03 -6.44 -14.42
N HIS A 314 0.32 -5.14 -14.43
CA HIS A 314 0.52 -4.35 -13.21
C HIS A 314 -0.65 -4.31 -12.23
N THR A 315 -1.89 -4.45 -12.69
CA THR A 315 -3.08 -4.13 -11.88
C THR A 315 -3.95 -5.35 -11.65
N PHE A 316 -3.37 -6.55 -11.76
CA PHE A 316 -4.12 -7.80 -11.72
C PHE A 316 -4.95 -7.97 -10.45
N LEU A 317 -4.48 -7.49 -9.28
CA LEU A 317 -5.19 -7.69 -8.02
C LEU A 317 -6.51 -6.93 -7.96
N GLY A 318 -6.55 -5.68 -8.43
CA GLY A 318 -7.79 -4.90 -8.43
C GLY A 318 -8.71 -5.23 -9.60
N ALA A 319 -8.23 -5.96 -10.61
CA ALA A 319 -9.07 -6.54 -11.66
C ALA A 319 -9.88 -7.76 -11.17
N LEU A 320 -9.49 -8.38 -10.05
CA LEU A 320 -10.22 -9.49 -9.45
C LEU A 320 -11.54 -9.02 -8.83
N VAL A 321 -12.59 -9.80 -9.04
CA VAL A 321 -13.95 -9.49 -8.61
C VAL A 321 -14.51 -10.58 -7.70
N GLU A 322 -15.00 -10.14 -6.54
CA GLU A 322 -15.71 -10.96 -5.55
C GLU A 322 -16.88 -11.74 -6.20
N GLY A 323 -17.03 -13.01 -5.81
CA GLY A 323 -18.01 -13.93 -6.39
C GLY A 323 -17.72 -14.41 -7.82
N ARG A 324 -16.63 -13.96 -8.47
CA ARG A 324 -16.19 -14.49 -9.77
C ARG A 324 -14.81 -15.13 -9.73
N ASP A 325 -13.86 -14.47 -9.09
CA ASP A 325 -12.44 -14.81 -9.21
C ASP A 325 -11.89 -15.58 -7.98
N GLU A 326 -12.73 -15.88 -7.00
CA GLU A 326 -12.38 -16.50 -5.70
C GLU A 326 -11.79 -17.92 -5.82
N GLU A 327 -12.06 -18.62 -6.91
CA GLU A 327 -11.50 -19.96 -7.17
C GLU A 327 -10.40 -19.92 -8.24
N GLY A 328 -10.08 -18.73 -8.77
CA GLY A 328 -9.14 -18.51 -9.85
C GLY A 328 -7.67 -18.63 -9.40
N GLU A 329 -6.80 -19.05 -10.33
CA GLU A 329 -5.37 -19.25 -10.05
C GLU A 329 -4.65 -17.97 -9.61
N VAL A 330 -5.03 -16.82 -10.17
CA VAL A 330 -4.48 -15.52 -9.76
C VAL A 330 -4.78 -15.25 -8.29
N TRP A 331 -6.03 -15.46 -7.86
CA TRP A 331 -6.40 -15.27 -6.45
C TRP A 331 -5.73 -16.30 -5.53
N LYS A 332 -5.60 -17.56 -5.94
CA LYS A 332 -4.84 -18.57 -5.18
C LYS A 332 -3.39 -18.15 -4.93
N LYS A 333 -2.73 -17.52 -5.91
CA LYS A 333 -1.39 -16.93 -5.73
C LYS A 333 -1.39 -15.78 -4.73
N CYS A 334 -2.40 -14.91 -4.75
CA CYS A 334 -2.57 -13.87 -3.74
C CYS A 334 -2.74 -14.47 -2.33
N LEU A 335 -3.60 -15.48 -2.19
CA LEU A 335 -3.82 -16.20 -0.93
C LEU A 335 -2.54 -16.86 -0.41
N GLU A 336 -1.72 -17.42 -1.29
CA GLU A 336 -0.43 -18.01 -0.90
C GLU A 336 0.49 -17.00 -0.18
N GLY A 337 0.49 -15.72 -0.59
CA GLY A 337 1.23 -14.67 0.10
C GLY A 337 0.57 -14.21 1.39
N VAL A 338 -0.77 -14.11 1.42
CA VAL A 338 -1.54 -13.81 2.63
C VAL A 338 -1.31 -14.88 3.71
N GLU A 339 -1.29 -16.16 3.34
CA GLU A 339 -0.99 -17.25 4.26
C GLU A 339 0.44 -17.21 4.78
N TRP A 340 1.40 -16.86 3.90
CA TRP A 340 2.79 -16.77 4.30
C TRP A 340 3.01 -15.68 5.34
N ILE A 341 2.43 -14.49 5.17
CA ILE A 341 2.53 -13.43 6.18
C ILE A 341 1.74 -13.76 7.46
N ALA A 342 0.60 -14.47 7.33
CA ALA A 342 -0.22 -14.89 8.46
C ALA A 342 0.57 -15.79 9.43
N GLY A 343 1.49 -16.59 8.90
CA GLY A 343 2.39 -17.44 9.68
C GLY A 343 3.24 -16.68 10.72
N PHE A 344 3.49 -15.37 10.53
CA PHE A 344 4.23 -14.55 11.49
C PHE A 344 3.34 -13.91 12.56
N LEU A 345 2.02 -13.86 12.37
CA LEU A 345 1.11 -13.35 13.39
C LEU A 345 1.02 -14.28 14.60
N GLY A 346 1.20 -15.59 14.40
CA GLY A 346 1.17 -16.60 15.46
C GLY A 346 2.43 -16.66 16.33
N THR A 347 3.53 -15.97 15.97
CA THR A 347 4.83 -16.12 16.65
C THR A 347 4.98 -15.26 17.91
N GLY A 348 3.88 -14.92 18.58
CA GLY A 348 3.89 -14.18 19.85
C GLY A 348 4.41 -15.03 21.00
N ARG A 349 5.71 -14.89 21.33
CA ARG A 349 6.35 -15.41 22.56
C ARG A 349 6.10 -16.90 22.84
N GLU A 350 6.62 -17.79 22.01
CA GLU A 350 7.11 -19.07 22.56
C GLU A 350 8.53 -18.84 23.08
N GLY A 351 8.74 -19.18 24.36
CA GLY A 351 9.89 -18.77 25.15
C GLY A 351 11.23 -19.20 24.56
N GLU A 352 12.23 -18.34 24.75
CA GLU A 352 13.61 -18.78 24.95
C GLU A 352 13.62 -19.77 26.13
N GLY A 353 13.52 -21.07 25.84
CA GLY A 353 13.47 -22.07 26.90
C GLY A 353 13.14 -23.45 26.36
N GLU A 354 14.18 -24.15 25.88
CA GLU A 354 14.40 -25.61 25.82
C GLU A 354 15.32 -25.85 24.61
N GLY A 355 16.64 -25.99 24.76
CA GLY A 355 17.28 -26.98 25.60
C GLY A 355 17.93 -28.03 24.70
N GLU A 356 18.91 -27.65 23.87
CA GLU A 356 19.74 -28.63 23.16
C GLU A 356 20.78 -29.20 24.14
N LYS A 357 20.30 -30.06 25.05
CA LYS A 357 21.16 -31.06 25.69
C LYS A 357 21.54 -32.09 24.63
N ARG A 358 22.67 -31.88 23.95
CA ARG A 358 23.40 -32.99 23.34
C ARG A 358 24.18 -33.72 24.43
N GLY A 359 23.63 -34.86 24.85
CA GLY A 359 24.36 -35.88 25.59
C GLY A 359 24.42 -37.15 24.75
N VAL A 360 25.65 -37.52 24.36
CA VAL A 360 26.37 -38.79 24.57
C VAL A 360 27.43 -38.91 23.48
#